data_AF-A0A7D4PWY1-F1
#
_entry.id   AF-A0A7D4PWY1-F1
#
_cell.length_a   1.000
_cell.length_b   1.000
_cell.length_c   1.000
_cell.angle_alpha   90.00
_cell.angle_beta   90.00
_cell.angle_gamma   90.00
#
_symmetry.space_group_name_H-M   'P 1'
#
loop_
_entity.id
_entity.type
_entity.pdbx_description
1 polymer ?
#
loop_
_entity_poly.entity_id
_entity_poly.type
_entity_poly.pdbx_seq_one_letter_code
_entity_poly.pdbx_strand_id
1 'polypeptide(L)'
;MNLLMLLLTEATTTPTPVPDDTYNSPGTIGFLATFGITAIAVGLFFDMNRRVRRTRYRTEIRQKLAAEELANLEVAKPERPAPPAKPSRANPESDPNQ
;
A
#
# COMPACT_ATOMS: atom_id res chain seq x y z
N MET A 1 79.68 6.59 -5.62
CA MET A 1 79.18 6.27 -6.98
C MET A 1 78.21 5.09 -7.02
N ASN A 2 78.28 4.12 -6.11
CA ASN A 2 77.36 2.97 -6.14
C ASN A 2 75.94 3.26 -5.63
N LEU A 3 75.77 4.24 -4.73
CA LEU A 3 74.45 4.59 -4.18
C LEU A 3 73.51 5.15 -5.25
N LEU A 4 74.03 6.00 -6.14
CA LEU A 4 73.26 6.59 -7.23
C LEU A 4 72.87 5.53 -8.27
N MET A 5 73.76 4.58 -8.54
CA MET A 5 73.47 3.44 -9.42
C MET A 5 72.43 2.49 -8.82
N LEU A 6 72.49 2.22 -7.51
CA LEU A 6 71.50 1.39 -6.82
C LEU A 6 70.11 2.02 -6.89
N LEU A 7 70.00 3.32 -6.61
CA LEU A 7 68.73 4.05 -6.66
C LEU A 7 68.14 4.11 -8.09
N LEU A 8 68.99 4.26 -9.10
CA LEU A 8 68.58 4.23 -10.52
C LEU A 8 68.11 2.85 -10.96
N THR A 9 68.74 1.80 -10.44
CA THR A 9 68.38 0.41 -10.73
C THR A 9 67.05 0.05 -10.07
N GLU A 10 66.85 0.44 -8.80
CA GLU A 10 65.59 0.24 -8.07
C GLU A 10 64.39 0.95 -8.71
N ALA A 11 64.59 2.20 -9.17
CA ALA A 11 63.57 2.96 -9.89
C ALA A 11 63.21 2.33 -11.25
N THR A 12 64.16 1.63 -11.89
CA THR A 12 63.94 0.96 -13.19
C THR A 12 63.32 -0.43 -13.03
N THR A 13 63.58 -1.13 -11.92
CA THR A 13 63.03 -2.47 -11.65
C THR A 13 61.64 -2.45 -11.00
N THR A 14 61.17 -1.28 -10.54
CA THR A 14 59.81 -1.15 -10.01
C THR A 14 58.84 -1.17 -11.19
N PRO A 15 58.01 -2.23 -11.36
CA PRO A 15 57.03 -2.24 -12.42
C PRO A 15 56.09 -1.06 -12.20
N THR A 16 55.99 -0.17 -13.19
CA THR A 16 54.96 0.87 -13.19
C THR A 16 53.60 0.19 -13.07
N PRO A 17 52.78 0.51 -12.06
CA PRO A 17 51.46 -0.08 -11.94
C PRO A 17 50.67 0.31 -13.18
N VAL A 18 50.49 -0.65 -14.09
CA VAL A 18 49.58 -0.51 -15.23
C VAL A 18 48.18 -0.60 -14.64
N PRO A 19 47.31 0.39 -14.87
CA PRO A 19 45.90 0.27 -14.48
C PRO A 19 45.35 -1.05 -15.03
N ASP A 20 44.84 -1.89 -14.15
CA ASP A 20 44.23 -3.16 -14.55
C ASP A 20 42.94 -2.84 -15.30
N ASP A 21 42.90 -3.11 -16.59
CA ASP A 21 41.71 -2.92 -17.44
C ASP A 21 40.52 -3.78 -16.97
N THR A 22 40.73 -4.71 -16.02
CA THR A 22 39.67 -5.51 -15.40
C THR A 22 39.09 -4.91 -14.11
N TYR A 23 39.54 -3.71 -13.70
CA TYR A 23 39.05 -3.01 -12.51
C TYR A 23 37.65 -2.40 -12.74
N ASN A 24 36.63 -3.27 -12.73
CA ASN A 24 35.24 -2.95 -13.05
C ASN A 24 34.40 -2.49 -11.84
N SER A 25 35.05 -2.06 -10.76
CA SER A 25 34.29 -1.54 -9.61
C SER A 25 33.69 -0.17 -9.99
N PRO A 26 32.39 0.08 -9.73
CA PRO A 26 31.74 1.35 -10.07
C PRO A 26 32.37 2.60 -9.41
N GLY A 27 33.33 2.41 -8.50
CA GLY A 27 34.04 3.47 -7.81
C GLY A 27 33.15 4.32 -6.91
N THR A 28 33.65 5.50 -6.54
CA THR A 28 32.91 6.48 -5.74
C THR A 28 31.65 6.99 -6.46
N ILE A 29 31.72 7.12 -7.79
CA ILE A 29 30.59 7.57 -8.61
C ILE A 29 29.44 6.57 -8.54
N GLY A 30 29.70 5.27 -8.71
CA GLY A 30 28.67 4.24 -8.60
C GLY A 30 28.15 4.03 -7.18
N PHE A 31 28.99 4.24 -6.16
CA PHE A 31 28.54 4.28 -4.77
C PHE A 31 27.53 5.41 -4.54
N LEU A 32 27.83 6.63 -5.01
CA LEU A 32 26.91 7.76 -4.89
C LEU A 32 25.62 7.56 -5.70
N ALA A 33 25.72 6.94 -6.88
CA ALA A 33 24.54 6.60 -7.68
C ALA A 33 23.61 5.62 -6.96
N THR A 34 24.16 4.52 -6.42
CA THR A 34 23.38 3.54 -5.66
C THR A 34 22.83 4.11 -4.36
N PHE A 35 23.62 4.90 -3.64
CA PHE A 35 23.16 5.63 -2.45
C PHE A 35 21.97 6.56 -2.77
N GLY A 36 22.04 7.30 -3.89
CA GLY A 36 20.94 8.15 -4.36
C GLY A 36 19.66 7.35 -4.63
N ILE A 37 19.77 6.19 -5.31
CA ILE A 37 18.62 5.30 -5.55
C ILE A 37 18.02 4.82 -4.23
N THR A 38 18.85 4.39 -3.27
CA THR A 38 18.39 3.97 -1.94
C THR A 38 17.70 5.12 -1.21
N ALA A 39 18.24 6.34 -1.25
CA ALA A 39 17.62 7.50 -0.63
C ALA A 39 16.23 7.81 -1.22
N ILE A 40 16.07 7.69 -2.54
CA ILE A 40 14.78 7.83 -3.23
C ILE A 40 13.80 6.73 -2.75
N ALA A 41 14.24 5.47 -2.70
CA ALA A 41 13.41 4.36 -2.23
C ALA A 41 12.93 4.57 -0.79
N VAL A 42 13.82 5.00 0.11
CA VAL A 42 13.49 5.35 1.49
C VAL A 42 12.50 6.52 1.54
N GLY A 43 12.72 7.56 0.73
CA GLY A 43 11.79 8.68 0.59
C GLY A 43 10.38 8.23 0.15
N LEU A 44 10.28 7.31 -0.80
CA LEU A 44 9.03 6.71 -1.23
C LEU A 44 8.35 5.91 -0.12
N PHE A 45 9.10 5.16 0.69
CA PHE A 45 8.55 4.48 1.86
C PHE A 45 7.95 5.49 2.86
N PHE A 46 8.65 6.59 3.14
CA PHE A 46 8.11 7.63 4.02
C PHE A 46 6.89 8.32 3.42
N ASP A 47 6.89 8.62 2.12
CA ASP A 47 5.73 9.18 1.43
C ASP A 47 4.52 8.25 1.49
N MET A 48 4.72 6.96 1.18
CA MET A 48 3.68 5.94 1.28
C MET A 48 3.10 5.88 2.69
N ASN A 49 3.97 5.82 3.72
CA ASN A 49 3.52 5.79 5.11
C ASN A 49 2.76 7.06 5.52
N ARG A 50 3.24 8.23 5.09
CA ARG A 50 2.57 9.52 5.32
C ARG A 50 1.20 9.56 4.65
N ARG A 51 1.10 9.07 3.41
CA ARG A 51 -0.14 9.00 2.64
C ARG A 51 -1.14 8.04 3.29
N VAL A 52 -0.71 6.84 3.66
CA VAL A 52 -1.55 5.85 4.35
C VAL A 52 -2.09 6.43 5.66
N ARG A 53 -1.22 7.04 6.48
CA ARG A 53 -1.65 7.71 7.73
C ARG A 53 -2.69 8.80 7.45
N ARG A 54 -2.48 9.65 6.44
CA ARG A 54 -3.44 10.71 6.09
C ARG A 54 -4.80 10.19 5.60
N THR A 55 -4.82 9.09 4.85
CA THR A 55 -6.05 8.57 4.25
C THR A 55 -6.86 7.71 5.23
N ARG A 56 -6.21 6.88 6.06
CA ARG A 56 -6.92 5.93 6.95
C ARG A 56 -7.83 6.61 7.98
N TYR A 57 -7.41 7.73 8.56
CA TYR A 57 -8.25 8.46 9.53
C TYR A 57 -9.57 8.95 8.93
N ARG A 58 -9.58 9.32 7.66
CA ARG A 58 -10.79 9.81 6.99
C ARG A 58 -11.75 8.69 6.62
N THR A 59 -11.22 7.52 6.25
CA THR A 59 -12.05 6.39 5.85
C THR A 59 -12.66 5.68 7.04
N GLU A 60 -11.92 5.49 8.13
CA GLU A 60 -12.43 4.80 9.32
C GLU A 60 -13.54 5.59 10.01
N ILE A 61 -13.42 6.93 10.09
CA ILE A 61 -14.48 7.78 10.66
C ILE A 61 -15.72 7.77 9.75
N ARG A 62 -15.54 7.91 8.43
CA ARG A 62 -16.68 7.85 7.50
C ARG A 62 -17.34 6.47 7.48
N GLN A 63 -16.58 5.39 7.64
CA GLN A 63 -17.12 4.04 7.72
C GLN A 63 -17.87 3.80 9.02
N LYS A 64 -17.36 4.27 10.16
CA LYS A 64 -18.08 4.21 11.44
C LYS A 64 -19.36 5.04 11.38
N LEU A 65 -19.29 6.26 10.86
CA LEU A 65 -20.48 7.11 10.71
C LEU A 65 -21.49 6.52 9.72
N ALA A 66 -21.04 5.99 8.58
CA ALA A 66 -21.92 5.31 7.63
C ALA A 66 -22.51 4.02 8.21
N ALA A 67 -21.77 3.28 9.04
CA ALA A 67 -22.28 2.10 9.74
C ALA A 67 -23.29 2.48 10.84
N GLU A 68 -23.08 3.58 11.55
CA GLU A 68 -24.02 4.13 12.53
C GLU A 68 -25.27 4.72 11.85
N GLU A 69 -25.12 5.39 10.71
CA GLU A 69 -26.26 5.83 9.88
C GLU A 69 -27.02 4.64 9.32
N LEU A 70 -26.34 3.62 8.79
CA LEU A 70 -26.99 2.39 8.30
C LEU A 70 -27.67 1.60 9.44
N ALA A 71 -27.06 1.55 10.62
CA ALA A 71 -27.67 0.94 11.81
C ALA A 71 -28.85 1.76 12.34
N ASN A 72 -28.80 3.09 12.23
CA ASN A 72 -29.93 3.98 12.52
C ASN A 72 -30.99 4.00 11.39
N LEU A 73 -30.66 3.49 10.19
CA LEU A 73 -31.58 3.36 9.06
C LEU A 73 -32.36 2.02 9.06
N GLU A 74 -32.07 1.10 9.98
CA GLU A 74 -32.97 0.03 10.42
C GLU A 74 -33.93 0.60 11.49
N VAL A 75 -35.26 0.54 11.48
CA VAL A 75 -36.29 -0.06 10.62
C VAL A 75 -37.53 0.80 10.84
N ALA A 76 -37.84 1.75 9.96
CA ALA A 76 -39.23 2.16 9.79
C ALA A 76 -39.90 1.05 8.97
N LYS A 77 -40.30 -0.04 9.64
CA LYS A 77 -41.10 -1.10 9.01
C LYS A 77 -42.32 -0.37 8.45
N PRO A 78 -42.53 -0.30 7.13
CA PRO A 78 -43.72 0.35 6.62
C PRO A 78 -44.90 -0.36 7.26
N GLU A 79 -45.81 0.41 7.87
CA GLU A 79 -47.06 -0.12 8.42
C GLU A 79 -47.78 -0.80 7.26
N ARG A 80 -47.64 -2.12 7.17
CA ARG A 80 -48.41 -2.90 6.22
C ARG A 80 -49.85 -2.79 6.72
N PRO A 81 -50.76 -2.18 5.95
CA PRO A 81 -52.15 -2.05 6.38
C PRO A 81 -52.70 -3.44 6.70
N ALA A 82 -53.54 -3.51 7.73
CA ALA A 82 -54.07 -4.76 8.25
C ALA A 82 -54.59 -5.64 7.09
N PRO A 83 -54.26 -6.95 7.07
CA PRO A 83 -54.78 -7.85 6.05
C PRO A 83 -56.30 -7.72 5.99
N PRO A 84 -56.91 -7.58 4.79
CA PRO A 84 -58.35 -7.40 4.68
C PRO A 84 -59.05 -8.56 5.40
N ALA A 85 -60.07 -8.22 6.19
CA ALA A 85 -60.86 -9.20 6.92
C ALA A 85 -61.39 -10.25 5.93
N LYS A 86 -61.18 -11.53 6.25
CA LYS A 86 -61.67 -12.63 5.40
C LYS A 86 -63.17 -12.44 5.18
N PRO A 87 -63.66 -12.51 3.93
CA PRO A 87 -65.08 -12.35 3.66
C PRO A 87 -65.85 -13.43 4.41
N SER A 88 -66.76 -13.01 5.28
CA SER A 88 -67.75 -13.89 5.89
C SER A 88 -68.68 -14.34 4.78
N ARG A 89 -68.40 -15.51 4.21
CA ARG A 89 -69.35 -16.21 3.36
C ARG A 89 -70.45 -16.68 4.30
N ALA A 90 -71.55 -15.93 4.39
CA ALA A 90 -72.78 -16.47 4.92
C ALA A 90 -73.10 -17.71 4.09
N ASN A 91 -73.04 -18.88 4.71
CA ASN A 91 -73.54 -20.09 4.10
C ASN A 91 -75.01 -19.82 3.79
N PRO A 92 -75.48 -19.94 2.54
CA PRO A 92 -76.91 -19.88 2.29
C PRO A 92 -77.54 -20.98 3.13
N GLU A 93 -78.49 -20.54 3.95
CA GLU A 93 -79.54 -21.32 4.60
C GLU A 93 -79.69 -22.68 3.92
N SER A 94 -79.42 -23.76 4.65
CA SER A 94 -79.97 -25.06 4.30
C SER A 94 -81.49 -24.94 4.38
N ASP A 95 -82.13 -24.77 3.23
CA ASP A 95 -83.57 -24.91 3.05
C ASP A 95 -84.03 -26.21 3.74
N PRO A 96 -84.88 -26.15 4.79
CA PRO A 96 -85.35 -27.36 5.43
C PRO A 96 -86.35 -28.16 4.57
N ASN A 97 -86.66 -27.73 3.34
CA ASN A 97 -87.72 -28.32 2.50
C ASN A 97 -87.29 -28.61 1.05
N GLN A 98 -86.07 -29.12 0.83
CA GLN A 98 -85.73 -29.90 -0.39
C GLN A 98 -84.93 -31.15 -0.05
#